data_AF-A0A2Z2P063-F1
#
_entry.id   AF-A0A2Z2P063-F1
#
_cell.length_a   1.000
_cell.length_b   1.000
_cell.length_c   1.000
_cell.angle_alpha   90.00
_cell.angle_beta   90.00
_cell.angle_gamma   90.00
#
_symmetry.space_group_name_H-M   'P 1'
#
loop_
_entity.id
_entity.type
_entity.pdbx_description
1 polymer ?
#
loop_
_entity_poly.entity_id
_entity_poly.type
_entity_poly.pdbx_seq_one_letter_code
_entity_poly.pdbx_strand_id
1 'polypeptide(L)'
;MKYIASRLFLIYVFSVGVVLADGPPKFFTDSLPEHAMAKILESYGALQGEGSSLDPKTRELIALAVAAQIPCPYCVYAHRNNAIKLGATESELREAAATAGYVRMLSTIFQAAEIDLDEFKSEHDELREASK
;
A
#
# COMPACT_ATOMS: atom_id res chain seq x y z
N MET A 1 -26.03 26.42 -29.48
CA MET A 1 -24.77 25.74 -29.12
C MET A 1 -24.33 26.23 -27.73
N LYS A 2 -24.81 25.62 -26.64
CA LYS A 2 -24.37 25.91 -25.27
C LYS A 2 -24.34 24.57 -24.53
N TYR A 3 -23.15 24.02 -24.36
CA TYR A 3 -22.92 22.76 -23.66
C TYR A 3 -23.11 22.98 -22.16
N ILE A 4 -24.03 22.23 -21.58
CA ILE A 4 -24.27 22.12 -20.15
C ILE A 4 -23.18 21.20 -19.60
N ALA A 5 -22.11 21.78 -19.06
CA ALA A 5 -21.07 21.02 -18.37
C ALA A 5 -21.65 20.46 -17.07
N SER A 6 -21.93 19.16 -17.06
CA SER A 6 -22.47 18.41 -15.93
C SER A 6 -21.54 18.50 -14.71
N ARG A 7 -22.10 18.91 -13.58
CA ARG A 7 -21.47 19.00 -12.24
C ARG A 7 -20.83 17.71 -11.72
N LEU A 8 -20.93 16.59 -12.43
CA LEU A 8 -20.40 15.30 -12.01
C LEU A 8 -18.89 15.13 -12.18
N PHE A 9 -18.21 15.97 -12.98
CA PHE A 9 -16.76 15.79 -13.20
C PHE A 9 -15.87 16.30 -12.05
N LEU A 10 -16.39 17.18 -11.20
CA LEU A 10 -15.65 17.76 -10.06
C LEU A 10 -15.58 16.85 -8.82
N ILE A 11 -16.32 15.74 -8.81
CA ILE A 11 -16.34 14.79 -7.69
C ILE A 11 -15.33 13.65 -7.90
N TYR A 12 -14.78 13.48 -9.12
CA TYR A 12 -13.92 12.34 -9.44
C TYR A 12 -12.42 12.55 -9.15
N VAL A 13 -12.00 13.78 -8.83
CA VAL A 13 -10.58 14.12 -8.53
C VAL A 13 -10.18 13.76 -7.07
N PHE A 14 -11.08 13.14 -6.31
CA PHE A 14 -10.92 12.87 -4.87
C PHE A 14 -10.94 11.37 -4.50
N SER A 15 -10.57 10.49 -5.42
CA SER A 15 -10.78 9.04 -5.18
C SER A 15 -9.74 8.38 -4.27
N VAL A 16 -8.53 8.91 -4.06
CA VAL A 16 -7.60 8.41 -3.00
C VAL A 16 -6.58 9.45 -2.55
N GLY A 17 -7.05 10.64 -2.21
CA GLY A 17 -6.29 11.53 -1.34
C GLY A 17 -7.03 11.55 -0.02
N VAL A 18 -6.39 11.13 1.07
CA VAL A 18 -6.85 11.54 2.40
C VAL A 18 -7.10 13.04 2.31
N VAL A 19 -8.37 13.43 2.48
CA VAL A 19 -8.84 14.80 2.35
C VAL A 19 -8.10 15.63 3.40
N LEU A 20 -7.02 16.29 2.99
CA LEU A 20 -6.31 17.32 3.76
C LEU A 20 -7.03 18.68 3.61
N ALA A 21 -8.35 18.69 3.37
CA ALA A 21 -9.10 19.93 3.15
C ALA A 21 -9.10 20.84 4.40
N ASP A 22 -8.94 20.25 5.59
CA ASP A 22 -8.88 20.95 6.89
C ASP A 22 -7.46 20.98 7.49
N GLY A 23 -6.44 20.70 6.68
CA GLY A 23 -5.05 20.53 7.13
C GLY A 23 -4.71 19.08 7.54
N PRO A 24 -3.47 18.82 7.98
CA PRO A 24 -3.05 17.50 8.42
C PRO A 24 -3.82 17.03 9.67
N PRO A 25 -4.24 15.75 9.71
CA PRO A 25 -4.78 15.15 10.93
C PRO A 25 -3.90 15.38 12.15
N LYS A 26 -4.53 15.51 13.33
CA LYS A 26 -3.84 15.78 14.60
C LYS A 26 -2.67 14.82 14.89
N PHE A 27 -2.81 13.55 14.52
CA PHE A 27 -1.74 12.57 14.74
C PHE A 27 -0.47 12.87 13.93
N PHE A 28 -0.57 13.57 12.79
CA PHE A 28 0.61 14.09 12.10
C PHE A 28 1.17 15.31 12.83
N THR A 29 0.33 16.29 13.19
CA THR A 29 0.80 17.51 13.90
C THR A 29 1.43 17.23 15.25
N ASP A 30 0.98 16.19 15.95
CA ASP A 30 1.55 15.76 17.23
C ASP A 30 2.88 15.00 17.08
N SER A 31 3.12 14.39 15.92
CA SER A 31 4.22 13.43 15.72
C SER A 31 5.35 13.95 14.84
N LEU A 32 5.10 14.97 14.01
CA LEU A 32 6.06 15.50 13.05
C LEU A 32 6.46 16.94 13.39
N PRO A 33 7.75 17.31 13.24
CA PRO A 33 8.14 18.70 13.33
C PRO A 33 7.59 19.49 12.14
N GLU A 34 7.14 20.73 12.39
CA GLU A 34 6.44 21.57 11.41
C GLU A 34 7.20 21.70 10.08
N HIS A 35 8.52 21.91 10.13
CA HIS A 35 9.36 22.08 8.95
C HIS A 35 9.47 20.83 8.06
N ALA A 36 9.16 19.63 8.59
CA ALA A 36 9.20 18.38 7.84
C ALA A 36 7.81 17.95 7.32
N MET A 37 6.74 18.50 7.88
CA MET A 37 5.34 18.10 7.63
C MET A 37 5.00 18.08 6.15
N ALA A 38 5.22 19.20 5.46
CA ALA A 38 4.84 19.37 4.06
C ALA A 38 5.49 18.31 3.16
N LYS A 39 6.79 18.05 3.35
CA LYS A 39 7.53 17.06 2.55
C LYS A 39 7.08 15.63 2.80
N ILE A 40 6.80 15.28 4.06
CA ILE A 40 6.32 13.94 4.41
C ILE A 40 4.94 13.69 3.80
N LEU A 41 4.01 14.65 3.93
CA LEU A 41 2.67 14.53 3.35
C LEU A 41 2.67 14.53 1.82
N GLU A 42 3.57 15.30 1.20
CA GLU A 42 3.78 15.28 -0.25
C GLU A 42 4.20 13.88 -0.71
N SER A 43 5.17 13.24 -0.03
CA SER A 43 5.59 11.87 -0.37
C SER A 43 4.46 10.85 -0.24
N TYR A 44 3.62 11.00 0.80
CA TYR A 44 2.45 10.16 1.01
C TYR A 44 1.41 10.34 -0.12
N GLY A 45 1.13 11.59 -0.51
CA GLY A 45 0.22 11.91 -1.61
C GLY A 45 0.72 11.42 -2.97
N ALA A 46 2.02 11.51 -3.24
CA ALA A 46 2.63 11.10 -4.51
C ALA A 46 2.43 9.61 -4.80
N LEU A 47 2.55 8.75 -3.77
CA LEU A 47 2.31 7.31 -3.91
C LEU A 47 0.83 6.93 -4.00
N GLN A 48 -0.06 7.82 -3.54
CA GLN A 48 -1.51 7.60 -3.50
C GLN A 48 -2.27 8.26 -4.67
N GLY A 49 -1.63 9.13 -5.44
CA GLY A 49 -2.25 9.86 -6.55
C GLY A 49 -2.46 9.07 -7.85
N GLU A 50 -2.97 9.79 -8.86
CA GLU A 50 -3.37 9.27 -10.19
C GLU A 50 -2.19 8.78 -11.05
N GLY A 51 -0.94 9.10 -10.69
CA GLY A 51 0.25 8.63 -11.39
C GLY A 51 0.68 7.19 -11.06
N SER A 52 -0.02 6.53 -10.13
CA SER A 52 0.31 5.16 -9.72
C SER A 52 -0.07 4.13 -10.79
N SER A 53 0.83 3.18 -11.05
CA SER A 53 0.55 2.03 -11.91
C SER A 53 -0.30 0.95 -11.23
N LEU A 54 -0.43 0.98 -9.90
CA LEU A 54 -1.29 0.09 -9.13
C LEU A 54 -2.60 0.77 -8.81
N ASP A 55 -3.71 0.02 -8.90
CA ASP A 55 -5.01 0.52 -8.47
C ASP A 55 -5.03 0.75 -6.95
N PRO A 56 -5.92 1.63 -6.47
CA PRO A 56 -6.01 1.99 -5.06
C PRO A 56 -6.15 0.82 -4.09
N LYS A 57 -7.02 -0.15 -4.42
CA LYS A 57 -7.32 -1.28 -3.54
C LYS A 57 -6.09 -2.16 -3.40
N THR A 58 -5.41 -2.45 -4.51
CA THR A 58 -4.16 -3.22 -4.52
C THR A 58 -3.09 -2.56 -3.66
N ARG A 59 -2.92 -1.23 -3.72
CA ARG A 59 -1.94 -0.52 -2.86
C ARG A 59 -2.26 -0.67 -1.37
N GLU A 60 -3.53 -0.53 -0.99
CA GLU A 60 -3.93 -0.68 0.42
C GLU A 60 -3.80 -2.12 0.92
N LEU A 61 -4.00 -3.13 0.06
CA LEU A 61 -3.72 -4.53 0.40
C LEU A 61 -2.22 -4.79 0.61
N ILE A 62 -1.36 -4.21 -0.23
CA ILE A 62 0.11 -4.25 -0.05
C ILE A 62 0.49 -3.55 1.25
N ALA A 63 -0.05 -2.36 1.50
CA ALA A 63 0.24 -1.60 2.71
C ALA A 63 -0.23 -2.34 3.98
N LEU A 64 -1.39 -3.01 3.94
CA LEU A 64 -1.86 -3.87 5.02
C LEU A 64 -0.93 -5.07 5.24
N ALA A 65 -0.48 -5.74 4.18
CA ALA A 65 0.48 -6.84 4.25
C ALA A 65 1.79 -6.41 4.91
N VAL A 66 2.33 -5.25 4.55
CA VAL A 66 3.52 -4.66 5.20
C VAL A 66 3.23 -4.32 6.66
N ALA A 67 2.13 -3.63 6.94
CA ALA A 67 1.71 -3.25 8.29
C ALA A 67 1.50 -4.45 9.22
N ALA A 68 1.14 -5.62 8.70
CA ALA A 68 1.02 -6.85 9.48
C ALA A 68 2.37 -7.44 9.89
N GLN A 69 3.46 -7.15 9.15
CA GLN A 69 4.81 -7.64 9.43
C GLN A 69 5.62 -6.74 10.35
N ILE A 70 5.36 -5.43 10.31
CA ILE A 70 5.90 -4.45 11.26
C ILE A 70 4.79 -4.12 12.27
N PRO A 71 4.85 -4.53 13.55
CA PRO A 71 3.72 -4.46 14.49
C PRO A 71 3.29 -3.01 14.79
N CYS A 72 2.57 -2.41 13.84
CA CYS A 72 2.11 -1.03 13.82
C CYS A 72 0.58 -1.06 13.85
N PRO A 73 -0.05 -1.01 15.05
CA PRO A 73 -1.50 -1.09 15.16
C PRO A 73 -2.20 0.06 14.40
N TYR A 74 -1.57 1.24 14.33
CA TYR A 74 -2.06 2.38 13.56
C TYR A 74 -2.14 2.08 12.06
N CYS A 75 -1.08 1.46 11.52
CA CYS A 75 -0.95 1.13 10.11
C CYS A 75 -1.95 0.03 9.73
N VAL A 76 -2.06 -1.02 10.55
CA VAL A 76 -3.04 -2.10 10.35
C VAL A 76 -4.46 -1.54 10.32
N TYR A 77 -4.79 -0.68 11.29
CA TYR A 77 -6.12 -0.08 11.36
C TYR A 77 -6.41 0.81 10.14
N ALA A 78 -5.48 1.69 9.77
CA ALA A 78 -5.67 2.62 8.65
C ALA A 78 -5.80 1.87 7.31
N HIS A 79 -4.85 1.00 6.99
CA HIS A 79 -4.80 0.33 5.68
C HIS A 79 -5.91 -0.71 5.51
N ARG A 80 -6.31 -1.40 6.57
CA ARG A 80 -7.49 -2.30 6.54
C ARG A 80 -8.76 -1.53 6.20
N ASN A 81 -9.02 -0.41 6.89
CA ASN A 81 -10.24 0.36 6.68
C ASN A 81 -10.25 1.08 5.32
N ASN A 82 -9.09 1.56 4.85
CA ASN A 82 -8.95 2.13 3.52
C ASN A 82 -9.22 1.09 2.43
N ALA A 83 -8.64 -0.11 2.56
CA ALA A 83 -8.90 -1.23 1.63
C ALA A 83 -10.40 -1.57 1.57
N ILE A 84 -11.08 -1.67 2.72
CA ILE A 84 -12.53 -1.90 2.78
C ILE A 84 -13.31 -0.79 2.09
N LYS A 85 -12.95 0.48 2.33
CA LYS A 85 -13.57 1.63 1.66
C LYS A 85 -13.41 1.58 0.14
N LEU A 86 -12.32 0.99 -0.35
CA LEU A 86 -12.04 0.77 -1.77
C LEU A 86 -12.62 -0.56 -2.31
N GLY A 87 -13.47 -1.24 -1.52
CA GLY A 87 -14.20 -2.43 -1.93
C GLY A 87 -13.46 -3.74 -1.70
N ALA A 88 -12.39 -3.77 -0.90
CA ALA A 88 -11.77 -5.03 -0.49
C ALA A 88 -12.71 -5.87 0.36
N THR A 89 -12.78 -7.17 0.04
CA THR A 89 -13.53 -8.18 0.78
C THR A 89 -12.71 -8.71 1.95
N GLU A 90 -13.37 -9.30 2.95
CA GLU A 90 -12.68 -10.02 4.03
C GLU A 90 -11.79 -11.15 3.51
N SER A 91 -12.13 -11.76 2.37
CA SER A 91 -11.28 -12.77 1.73
C SER A 91 -9.97 -12.16 1.22
N GLU A 92 -10.01 -11.02 0.54
CA GLU A 92 -8.81 -10.33 0.05
C GLU A 92 -7.92 -9.86 1.20
N LEU A 93 -8.51 -9.37 2.31
CA LEU A 93 -7.76 -8.97 3.50
C LEU A 93 -7.04 -10.18 4.14
N ARG A 94 -7.74 -11.32 4.25
CA ARG A 94 -7.16 -12.56 4.78
C ARG A 94 -6.06 -13.10 3.88
N GLU A 95 -6.26 -13.07 2.57
CA GLU A 95 -5.26 -13.48 1.59
C GLU A 95 -4.00 -12.63 1.71
N ALA A 96 -4.13 -11.30 1.70
CA ALA A 96 -2.99 -10.39 1.85
C ALA A 96 -2.19 -10.65 3.14
N ALA A 97 -2.89 -10.86 4.27
CA ALA A 97 -2.25 -11.17 5.54
C ALA A 97 -1.55 -12.55 5.54
N ALA A 98 -2.19 -13.57 4.96
CA ALA A 98 -1.63 -14.92 4.86
C ALA A 98 -0.41 -14.94 3.94
N THR A 99 -0.47 -14.28 2.78
CA THR A 99 0.65 -14.11 1.85
C THR A 99 1.83 -13.44 2.55
N ALA A 100 1.59 -12.34 3.29
CA ALA A 100 2.64 -11.66 4.04
C ALA A 100 3.28 -12.58 5.09
N GLY A 101 2.47 -13.34 5.83
CA GLY A 101 2.93 -14.30 6.83
C GLY A 101 3.82 -15.39 6.24
N TYR A 102 3.40 -15.96 5.10
CA TYR A 102 4.16 -16.97 4.38
C TYR A 102 5.53 -16.44 3.92
N VAL A 103 5.58 -15.24 3.33
CA VAL A 103 6.82 -14.60 2.89
C VAL A 103 7.77 -14.36 4.08
N ARG A 104 7.26 -13.89 5.23
CA ARG A 104 8.09 -13.68 6.43
C ARG A 104 8.63 -14.99 7.01
N MET A 105 7.81 -16.03 7.02
CA MET A 105 8.21 -17.37 7.49
C MET A 105 9.38 -17.88 6.65
N LEU A 106 9.27 -17.86 5.32
CA LEU A 106 10.35 -18.30 4.44
C LEU A 106 11.58 -17.41 4.51
N SER A 107 11.40 -16.09 4.61
CA SER A 107 12.50 -15.16 4.83
C SER A 107 13.32 -15.54 6.08
N THR A 108 12.64 -15.94 7.17
CA THR A 108 13.33 -16.38 8.40
C THR A 108 14.14 -17.66 8.17
N ILE A 109 13.57 -18.62 7.45
CA ILE A 109 14.21 -19.92 7.19
C ILE A 109 15.40 -19.74 6.23
N PHE A 110 15.23 -19.09 5.09
CA PHE A 110 16.27 -18.97 4.06
C PHE A 110 17.44 -18.10 4.52
N GLN A 111 17.17 -17.02 5.26
CA GLN A 111 18.23 -16.19 5.82
C GLN A 111 19.03 -16.95 6.89
N ALA A 112 18.37 -17.73 7.76
CA ALA A 112 19.05 -18.53 8.77
C ALA A 112 19.81 -19.72 8.20
N ALA A 113 19.34 -20.27 7.07
CA ALA A 113 20.00 -21.36 6.35
C ALA A 113 21.20 -20.89 5.51
N GLU A 114 21.43 -19.58 5.40
CA GLU A 114 22.53 -18.99 4.62
C GLU A 114 22.57 -19.50 3.18
N ILE A 115 21.39 -19.64 2.54
CA ILE A 115 21.29 -20.09 1.14
C ILE A 115 22.12 -19.15 0.24
N ASP A 116 22.96 -19.73 -0.61
CA ASP A 116 23.74 -18.96 -1.57
C ASP A 116 22.81 -18.23 -2.55
N LEU A 117 22.95 -16.90 -2.61
CA LEU A 117 22.03 -16.06 -3.36
C LEU A 117 22.19 -16.24 -4.88
N ASP A 118 23.38 -16.55 -5.37
CA ASP A 118 23.62 -16.70 -6.79
C ASP A 118 23.17 -18.07 -7.29
N GLU A 119 23.35 -19.13 -6.48
CA GLU A 119 22.73 -20.44 -6.71
C GLU A 119 21.20 -20.34 -6.72
N PHE A 120 20.60 -19.69 -5.71
CA PHE A 120 19.16 -19.48 -5.65
C PHE A 120 18.61 -18.76 -6.89
N LYS A 121 19.29 -17.72 -7.37
CA LYS A 121 18.89 -17.01 -8.60
C LYS A 121 18.94 -17.93 -9.81
N SER A 122 20.01 -18.70 -9.97
CA SER A 122 20.16 -19.64 -11.09
C SER A 122 19.03 -20.66 -11.10
N GLU A 123 18.78 -21.31 -9.97
CA GLU A 123 17.70 -22.30 -9.83
C GLU A 123 16.32 -21.65 -10.08
N HIS A 124 16.05 -20.48 -9.50
CA HIS A 124 14.78 -19.79 -9.68
C HIS A 124 14.55 -19.36 -11.14
N ASP A 125 15.58 -18.89 -11.85
CA ASP A 125 15.47 -18.54 -13.26
C ASP A 125 15.20 -19.76 -14.15
N GLU A 126 15.84 -20.90 -13.87
CA GLU A 126 15.57 -22.17 -14.56
C GLU A 126 14.11 -22.61 -14.36
N LEU A 127 13.60 -22.58 -13.12
CA LEU A 127 12.20 -22.89 -12.81
C LEU A 127 11.22 -21.96 -13.54
N ARG A 128 11.53 -20.67 -13.61
CA ARG A 128 10.71 -19.66 -14.30
C ARG A 128 10.65 -19.91 -15.80
N GLU A 129 11.77 -20.29 -16.43
CA GLU A 129 11.79 -20.62 -17.86
C GLU A 129 11.09 -21.95 -18.16
N ALA A 130 11.19 -22.95 -17.29
CA ALA A 130 10.50 -24.24 -17.44
C ALA A 130 8.97 -24.15 -17.27
N SER A 131 8.47 -23.06 -16.67
CA SER A 131 7.04 -22.83 -16.42
C SER A 131 6.33 -22.06 -17.55
N LYS A 132 7.01 -21.77 -18.66
CA LYS A 132 6.44 -21.17 -19.87
C LYS A 132 5.95 -22.23 -20.84
#